data_AF-A0A090LBC5-F1
#
_entry.id   AF-A0A090LBC5-F1
#
_cell.length_a   1.000
_cell.length_b   1.000
_cell.length_c   1.000
_cell.angle_alpha   90.00
_cell.angle_beta   90.00
_cell.angle_gamma   90.00
#
_symmetry.space_group_name_H-M   'P 1'
#
loop_
_entity.id
_entity.type
_entity.pdbx_description
1 polymer ?
#
loop_
_entity_poly.entity_id
_entity_poly.type
_entity_poly.pdbx_seq_one_letter_code
_entity_poly.pdbx_strand_id
1 'polypeptide(L)'
;MKIFFTFFFLLLWVIQLKAQNYQIGDNNTISDCMSNCSVDSNGRTCLNKLLSFVENDIVSQIRRYVAVQINIDQFHRRHKKNYKSDWDNVKKNSTLIMKENLLKNDIISNNTISKIISILIDAVSGESNKIIIWTAHYSCPIECNQYNLSWRNVFISSIILNGGLIIGVFPLFLTILKRILNKNKHLK
;
A
#
# COMPACT_ATOMS: atom_id res chain seq x y z
N MET A 1 32.24 24.09 -16.71
CA MET A 1 31.94 23.46 -15.40
C MET A 1 30.65 23.96 -14.75
N LYS A 2 30.43 25.28 -14.61
CA LYS A 2 29.19 25.83 -14.00
C LYS A 2 27.90 25.33 -14.69
N ILE A 3 27.89 25.28 -16.03
CA ILE A 3 26.74 24.87 -16.84
C ILE A 3 26.34 23.39 -16.60
N PHE A 4 27.33 22.51 -16.43
CA PHE A 4 27.08 21.08 -16.20
C PHE A 4 26.52 20.81 -14.80
N PHE A 5 27.02 21.55 -13.80
CA PHE A 5 26.49 21.52 -12.43
C PHE A 5 25.07 22.07 -12.35
N THR A 6 24.78 23.17 -13.04
CA THR A 6 23.41 23.69 -13.12
C THR A 6 22.48 22.71 -13.81
N PHE A 7 22.90 22.05 -14.89
CA PHE A 7 22.08 21.06 -15.58
C PHE A 7 21.79 19.83 -14.70
N PHE A 8 22.79 19.37 -13.93
CA PHE A 8 22.62 18.27 -12.99
C PHE A 8 21.67 18.61 -11.83
N PHE A 9 21.77 19.81 -11.27
CA PHE A 9 20.82 20.29 -10.26
C PHE A 9 19.41 20.50 -10.81
N LEU A 10 19.28 20.96 -12.06
CA LEU A 10 17.99 21.10 -12.74
C LEU A 10 17.36 19.72 -13.04
N LEU A 11 18.18 18.74 -13.42
CA LEU A 11 17.75 17.36 -13.63
C LEU A 11 17.27 16.71 -12.32
N LEU A 12 17.99 16.92 -11.21
CA LEU A 12 17.57 16.47 -9.87
C LEU A 12 16.25 17.12 -9.43
N TRP A 13 16.03 18.39 -9.76
CA TRP A 13 14.79 19.10 -9.48
C TRP A 13 13.61 18.55 -10.28
N VAL A 14 13.83 18.16 -11.54
CA VAL A 14 12.80 17.53 -12.39
C VAL A 14 12.49 16.09 -11.96
N ILE A 15 13.47 15.34 -11.45
CA ILE A 15 13.26 13.97 -10.93
C ILE A 15 12.39 13.99 -9.66
N GLN A 16 12.37 15.09 -8.90
CA GLN A 16 11.49 15.23 -7.73
C GLN A 16 9.99 15.44 -8.08
N LEU A 17 9.60 15.55 -9.36
CA LEU A 17 8.22 15.92 -9.73
C LEU A 17 7.28 14.76 -10.12
N LYS A 18 7.72 13.49 -10.07
CA LYS A 18 6.82 12.34 -10.26
C LYS A 18 7.18 11.12 -9.41
N ALA A 19 7.69 11.33 -8.20
CA ALA A 19 7.36 10.35 -7.17
C ALA A 19 5.86 10.52 -6.98
N GLN A 20 5.09 9.65 -7.63
CA GLN A 20 3.66 9.52 -7.42
C GLN A 20 3.52 9.48 -5.90
N ASN A 21 3.01 10.58 -5.31
CA ASN A 21 2.55 10.55 -3.94
C ASN A 21 1.74 9.28 -3.89
N TYR A 22 2.17 8.34 -3.06
CA TYR A 22 1.45 7.10 -2.83
C TYR A 22 0.14 7.54 -2.17
N GLN A 23 -0.80 8.05 -2.97
CA GLN A 23 -2.16 8.45 -2.63
C GLN A 23 -3.05 7.21 -2.45
N ILE A 24 -2.40 6.09 -2.19
CA ILE A 24 -2.98 4.92 -1.58
C ILE A 24 -2.38 4.91 -0.17
N GLY A 25 -3.07 5.59 0.74
CA GLY A 25 -2.64 5.78 2.12
C GLY A 25 -1.96 7.13 2.36
N ASP A 26 -2.62 8.24 1.98
CA ASP A 26 -2.19 9.57 2.38
C ASP A 26 -2.07 9.61 3.92
N ASN A 27 -0.82 9.61 4.37
CA ASN A 27 -0.32 9.23 5.70
C ASN A 27 -0.74 10.16 6.84
N ASN A 28 -1.58 11.16 6.58
CA ASN A 28 -2.03 12.13 7.59
C ASN A 28 -3.26 11.66 8.40
N THR A 29 -3.79 10.45 8.16
CA THR A 29 -5.06 9.99 8.77
C THR A 29 -5.01 8.62 9.43
N ILE A 30 -3.85 7.98 9.60
CA ILE A 30 -3.73 6.81 10.49
C ILE A 30 -3.25 7.30 11.87
N SER A 31 -3.99 8.23 12.47
CA SER A 31 -3.78 8.67 13.87
C SER A 31 -4.43 7.72 14.88
N ASP A 32 -5.14 6.68 14.40
CA ASP A 32 -6.07 5.87 15.20
C ASP A 32 -5.73 4.38 15.19
N CYS A 33 -4.56 4.00 14.64
CA CYS A 33 -4.10 2.63 14.75
C CYS A 33 -3.29 2.44 16.04
N MET A 34 -3.95 1.82 17.00
CA MET A 34 -3.58 1.93 18.40
C MET A 34 -2.73 0.75 18.86
N SER A 35 -1.41 0.89 18.81
CA SER A 35 -0.53 -0.04 19.52
C SER A 35 -0.56 0.13 21.06
N ASN A 36 -1.14 1.22 21.58
CA ASN A 36 -1.01 1.63 23.00
C ASN A 36 -2.34 1.97 23.70
N CYS A 37 -3.46 1.37 23.31
CA CYS A 37 -4.76 1.66 23.94
C CYS A 37 -4.91 0.84 25.24
N SER A 38 -4.98 1.51 26.41
CA SER A 38 -5.29 0.84 27.70
C SER A 38 -6.80 0.78 27.93
N VAL A 39 -7.28 -0.13 28.78
CA VAL A 39 -8.72 -0.31 29.10
C VAL A 39 -9.19 0.66 30.19
N ASP A 40 -8.38 1.67 30.53
CA ASP A 40 -8.68 2.62 31.61
C ASP A 40 -9.71 3.67 31.16
N SER A 41 -10.09 4.60 32.05
CA SER A 41 -11.13 5.62 31.77
C SER A 41 -10.84 6.52 30.56
N ASN A 42 -9.57 6.75 30.21
CA ASN A 42 -9.13 7.43 28.98
C ASN A 42 -9.04 6.50 27.75
N GLY A 43 -9.21 5.19 27.95
CA GLY A 43 -9.19 4.13 26.95
C GLY A 43 -10.49 3.93 26.18
N ARG A 44 -11.59 4.55 26.60
CA ARG A 44 -12.89 4.41 25.92
C ARG A 44 -12.96 5.21 24.62
N THR A 45 -12.46 6.45 24.63
CA THR A 45 -12.30 7.28 23.40
C THR A 45 -11.28 6.64 22.47
N CYS A 46 -10.21 6.17 23.09
CA CYS A 46 -9.37 5.04 22.74
C CYS A 46 -9.95 4.02 21.73
N LEU A 47 -10.68 3.08 22.33
CA LEU A 47 -11.32 1.94 21.70
C LEU A 47 -12.41 2.34 20.69
N ASN A 48 -13.11 3.45 20.89
CA ASN A 48 -14.10 3.93 19.91
C ASN A 48 -13.45 4.33 18.58
N LYS A 49 -12.27 4.96 18.62
CA LYS A 49 -11.50 5.26 17.41
C LYS A 49 -10.99 4.00 16.73
N LEU A 50 -10.48 3.05 17.52
CA LEU A 50 -10.08 1.74 17.03
C LEU A 50 -11.25 1.00 16.36
N LEU A 51 -12.45 1.05 16.94
CA LEU A 51 -13.64 0.43 16.35
C LEU A 51 -13.93 1.01 14.96
N SER A 52 -13.95 2.34 14.82
CA SER A 52 -14.14 2.99 13.52
C SER A 52 -13.06 2.61 12.51
N PHE A 53 -11.80 2.49 12.95
CA PHE A 53 -10.71 2.01 12.10
C PHE A 53 -10.96 0.56 11.63
N VAL A 54 -11.29 -0.35 12.55
CA VAL A 54 -11.55 -1.77 12.24
C VAL A 54 -12.76 -1.92 11.33
N GLU A 55 -13.84 -1.18 11.56
CA GLU A 55 -15.03 -1.21 10.70
C GLU A 55 -14.69 -0.77 9.27
N ASN A 56 -13.98 0.34 9.12
CA ASN A 56 -13.55 0.84 7.81
C ASN A 56 -12.58 -0.13 7.11
N ASP A 57 -11.68 -0.75 7.87
CA ASP A 57 -10.76 -1.74 7.34
C ASP A 57 -11.51 -3.00 6.88
N ILE A 58 -12.43 -3.54 7.67
CA ILE A 58 -13.28 -4.67 7.28
C ILE A 58 -14.07 -4.35 6.01
N VAL A 59 -14.68 -3.17 5.92
CA VAL A 59 -15.41 -2.75 4.70
C VAL A 59 -14.47 -2.67 3.49
N SER A 60 -13.26 -2.13 3.67
CA SER A 60 -12.22 -2.08 2.64
C SER A 60 -11.80 -3.48 2.18
N GLN A 61 -11.57 -4.41 3.12
CA GLN A 61 -11.23 -5.80 2.84
C GLN A 61 -12.36 -6.52 2.08
N ILE A 62 -13.61 -6.32 2.48
CA ILE A 62 -14.80 -6.86 1.77
C ILE A 62 -14.84 -6.35 0.33
N ARG A 63 -14.69 -5.03 0.11
CA ARG A 63 -14.69 -4.43 -1.24
C ARG A 63 -13.59 -5.03 -2.11
N ARG A 64 -12.40 -5.24 -1.55
CA ARG A 64 -11.27 -5.85 -2.27
C ARG A 64 -11.53 -7.30 -2.62
N TYR A 65 -12.06 -8.08 -1.67
CA TYR A 65 -12.44 -9.47 -1.92
C TYR A 65 -13.39 -9.55 -3.11
N VAL A 66 -14.47 -8.76 -3.11
CA VAL A 66 -15.44 -8.72 -4.21
C VAL A 66 -14.76 -8.34 -5.53
N ALA A 67 -13.95 -7.28 -5.54
CA ALA A 67 -13.28 -6.81 -6.75
C ALA A 67 -12.31 -7.86 -7.32
N VAL A 68 -11.57 -8.58 -6.48
CA VAL A 68 -10.65 -9.65 -6.90
C VAL A 68 -11.43 -10.81 -7.51
N GLN A 69 -12.51 -11.26 -6.87
CA GLN A 69 -13.32 -12.36 -7.40
C GLN A 69 -13.93 -12.02 -8.76
N ILE A 70 -14.43 -10.79 -8.94
CA ILE A 70 -14.91 -10.31 -10.23
C ILE A 70 -13.80 -10.36 -11.27
N ASN A 71 -12.59 -9.90 -10.94
CA ASN A 71 -11.48 -9.85 -11.88
C ASN A 71 -11.00 -11.25 -12.28
N ILE A 72 -10.96 -12.21 -11.34
CA ILE A 72 -10.63 -13.61 -11.63
C ILE A 72 -11.66 -14.22 -12.58
N ASP A 73 -12.95 -14.00 -12.33
CA ASP A 73 -14.02 -14.49 -13.19
C ASP A 73 -13.91 -13.91 -14.61
N GLN A 74 -13.71 -12.60 -14.70
CA GLN A 74 -13.52 -11.87 -15.94
C GLN A 74 -12.29 -12.34 -16.72
N PHE A 75 -11.18 -12.60 -16.02
CA PHE A 75 -9.98 -13.18 -16.62
C PHE A 75 -10.30 -14.53 -17.25
N HIS A 76 -11.00 -15.43 -16.55
CA HIS A 76 -11.37 -16.73 -17.09
C HIS A 76 -12.31 -16.62 -18.30
N ARG A 77 -13.30 -15.73 -18.28
CA ARG A 77 -14.18 -15.47 -19.44
C ARG A 77 -13.41 -15.01 -20.68
N ARG A 78 -12.41 -14.15 -20.50
CA ARG A 78 -11.57 -13.65 -21.61
C ARG A 78 -10.66 -14.72 -22.21
N HIS A 79 -10.19 -15.66 -21.40
CA HIS A 79 -9.16 -16.63 -21.80
C HIS A 79 -9.69 -18.05 -22.05
N LYS A 80 -10.93 -18.36 -21.67
CA LYS A 80 -11.55 -19.68 -21.85
C LYS A 80 -12.94 -19.53 -22.49
N LYS A 81 -13.07 -19.98 -23.75
CA LYS A 81 -14.33 -19.86 -24.53
C LYS A 81 -15.55 -20.51 -23.87
N ASN A 82 -15.37 -21.61 -23.15
CA ASN A 82 -16.46 -22.37 -22.54
C ASN A 82 -16.58 -22.17 -21.02
N TYR A 83 -15.95 -21.14 -20.47
CA TYR A 83 -16.02 -20.88 -19.04
C TYR A 83 -17.36 -20.27 -18.64
N LYS A 84 -18.00 -20.87 -17.64
CA LYS A 84 -19.19 -20.35 -16.98
C LYS A 84 -19.01 -20.50 -15.48
N SER A 85 -19.24 -19.42 -14.75
CA SER A 85 -19.16 -19.37 -13.30
C SER A 85 -20.32 -20.17 -12.69
N ASP A 86 -19.99 -21.08 -11.76
CA ASP A 86 -20.96 -21.80 -10.93
C ASP A 86 -21.00 -21.17 -9.53
N TRP A 87 -21.76 -20.08 -9.42
CA TRP A 87 -21.84 -19.29 -8.18
C TRP A 87 -22.49 -20.06 -7.04
N ASP A 88 -23.39 -21.01 -7.33
CA ASP A 88 -24.04 -21.84 -6.32
C ASP A 88 -23.05 -22.79 -5.65
N ASN A 89 -22.19 -23.44 -6.46
CA ASN A 89 -21.13 -24.28 -5.94
C ASN A 89 -20.06 -23.45 -5.18
N VAL A 90 -19.71 -22.27 -5.67
CA VAL A 90 -18.80 -21.35 -4.96
C VAL A 90 -19.39 -20.95 -3.61
N LYS A 91 -20.70 -20.67 -3.53
CA LYS A 91 -21.40 -20.34 -2.28
C LYS A 91 -21.38 -21.49 -1.29
N LYS A 92 -21.69 -22.70 -1.77
CA LYS A 92 -21.69 -23.90 -0.94
C LYS A 92 -20.29 -24.21 -0.39
N ASN A 93 -19.28 -24.22 -1.25
CA ASN A 93 -17.91 -24.55 -0.87
C ASN A 93 -17.30 -23.50 0.07
N SER A 94 -17.46 -22.21 -0.25
CA SER A 94 -16.98 -21.13 0.63
C SER A 94 -17.64 -21.20 2.01
N THR A 95 -18.94 -21.49 2.06
CA THR A 95 -19.67 -21.64 3.32
C THR A 95 -19.16 -22.80 4.15
N LEU A 96 -18.90 -23.94 3.51
CA LEU A 96 -18.41 -25.14 4.19
C LEU A 96 -16.99 -24.90 4.75
N ILE A 97 -16.08 -24.38 3.92
CA ILE A 97 -14.71 -24.06 4.33
C ILE A 97 -14.69 -23.07 5.51
N MET A 98 -15.52 -22.03 5.47
CA MET A 98 -15.53 -21.05 6.55
C MET A 98 -16.13 -21.63 7.84
N LYS A 99 -17.11 -22.53 7.75
CA LYS A 99 -17.68 -23.22 8.92
C LYS A 99 -16.70 -24.20 9.56
N GLU A 100 -15.91 -24.90 8.76
CA GLU A 100 -14.90 -25.85 9.26
C GLU A 100 -13.78 -25.13 10.03
N ASN A 101 -13.51 -23.87 9.70
CA ASN A 101 -12.53 -23.04 10.38
C ASN A 101 -13.05 -22.31 11.62
N LEU A 102 -14.34 -22.45 11.96
CA LEU A 102 -14.89 -21.86 13.19
C LEU A 102 -14.39 -22.61 14.43
N LEU A 103 -14.06 -21.84 15.46
CA LEU A 103 -13.77 -22.39 16.77
C LEU A 103 -15.07 -22.85 17.47
N LYS A 104 -14.98 -23.84 18.37
CA LYS A 104 -16.16 -24.40 19.08
C LYS A 104 -16.99 -23.36 19.84
N ASN A 105 -16.36 -22.29 20.31
CA ASN A 105 -16.99 -21.20 21.07
C ASN A 105 -16.80 -19.85 20.36
N ASP A 106 -16.83 -19.84 19.04
CA ASP A 106 -16.68 -18.60 18.28
C ASP A 106 -17.88 -17.67 18.49
N ILE A 107 -17.63 -16.35 18.42
CA ILE A 107 -18.67 -15.32 18.52
C ILE A 107 -19.59 -15.39 17.28
N ILE A 108 -19.05 -15.86 16.16
CA ILE A 108 -19.75 -15.93 14.87
C ILE A 108 -20.46 -17.28 14.74
N SER A 109 -21.79 -17.24 14.59
CA SER A 109 -22.60 -18.44 14.37
C SER A 109 -22.49 -18.96 12.92
N ASN A 110 -22.72 -20.27 12.75
CA ASN A 110 -22.85 -20.92 11.44
C ASN A 110 -23.88 -20.23 10.51
N ASN A 111 -24.96 -19.70 11.08
CA ASN A 111 -25.99 -18.99 10.32
C ASN A 111 -25.49 -17.64 9.82
N THR A 112 -24.73 -16.93 10.65
CA THR A 112 -24.11 -15.65 10.29
C THR A 112 -23.15 -15.83 9.13
N ILE A 113 -22.32 -16.88 9.15
CA ILE A 113 -21.41 -17.22 8.03
C ILE A 113 -22.19 -17.45 6.74
N SER A 114 -23.21 -18.32 6.77
CA SER A 114 -24.02 -18.61 5.58
C SER A 114 -24.59 -17.34 4.97
N LYS A 115 -25.07 -16.41 5.79
CA LYS A 115 -25.62 -15.12 5.34
C LYS A 115 -24.55 -14.21 4.74
N ILE A 116 -23.43 -14.02 5.44
CA ILE A 116 -22.33 -13.16 4.96
C ILE A 116 -21.81 -13.67 3.61
N ILE A 117 -21.52 -14.98 3.52
CA ILE A 117 -21.00 -15.57 2.29
C ILE A 117 -22.01 -15.51 1.16
N SER A 118 -23.29 -15.73 1.45
CA SER A 118 -24.35 -15.54 0.45
C SER A 118 -24.31 -14.13 -0.11
N ILE A 119 -24.37 -13.12 0.75
CA ILE A 119 -24.39 -11.70 0.35
C ILE A 119 -23.14 -11.34 -0.47
N LEU A 120 -21.95 -11.78 -0.04
CA LEU A 120 -20.70 -11.49 -0.74
C LEU A 120 -20.67 -12.09 -2.14
N ILE A 121 -21.07 -13.35 -2.28
CA ILE A 121 -21.04 -14.05 -3.57
C ILE A 121 -22.16 -13.56 -4.48
N ASP A 122 -23.33 -13.23 -3.93
CA ASP A 122 -24.43 -12.62 -4.68
C ASP A 122 -23.98 -11.28 -5.27
N ALA A 123 -23.28 -10.44 -4.48
CA ALA A 123 -22.70 -9.19 -4.96
C ALA A 123 -21.66 -9.40 -6.07
N VAL A 124 -20.76 -10.38 -5.92
CA VAL A 124 -19.78 -10.75 -6.96
C VAL A 124 -20.51 -11.19 -8.23
N SER A 125 -21.48 -12.10 -8.12
CA SER A 125 -22.20 -12.64 -9.27
C SER A 125 -22.97 -11.56 -10.04
N GLY A 126 -23.57 -10.59 -9.33
CA GLY A 126 -24.32 -9.49 -9.92
C GLY A 126 -23.44 -8.57 -10.76
N GLU A 127 -22.29 -8.17 -10.23
CA GLU A 127 -21.36 -7.26 -10.89
C GLU A 127 -20.48 -7.95 -11.96
N SER A 128 -20.19 -9.24 -11.77
CA SER A 128 -19.36 -10.03 -12.67
C SER A 128 -20.02 -10.30 -14.04
N ASN A 129 -21.35 -10.16 -14.16
CA ASN A 129 -22.07 -10.45 -15.40
C ASN A 129 -21.70 -9.52 -16.58
N LYS A 130 -21.12 -8.35 -16.32
CA LYS A 130 -20.71 -7.40 -17.35
C LYS A 130 -19.19 -7.40 -17.49
N ILE A 131 -18.68 -7.29 -18.72
CA ILE A 131 -17.23 -7.19 -18.94
C ILE A 131 -16.74 -5.83 -18.45
N ILE A 132 -16.00 -5.84 -17.35
CA ILE A 132 -15.41 -4.64 -16.76
C ILE A 132 -14.05 -4.37 -17.38
N ILE A 133 -13.87 -3.16 -17.93
CA ILE A 133 -12.64 -2.75 -18.64
C ILE A 133 -11.60 -2.17 -17.67
N TRP A 134 -12.00 -1.71 -16.47
CA TRP A 134 -11.06 -1.18 -15.48
C TRP A 134 -10.36 -2.28 -14.68
N THR A 135 -9.09 -2.04 -14.36
CA THR A 135 -8.36 -2.81 -13.36
C THR A 135 -8.74 -2.33 -11.97
N ALA A 136 -9.08 -3.26 -11.07
CA ALA A 136 -9.31 -2.90 -9.67
C ALA A 136 -7.99 -2.38 -9.08
N HIS A 137 -8.01 -1.15 -8.58
CA HIS A 137 -6.89 -0.62 -7.81
C HIS A 137 -6.88 -1.34 -6.46
N TYR A 138 -5.92 -2.25 -6.30
CA TYR A 138 -5.69 -2.93 -5.04
C TYR A 138 -4.56 -2.23 -4.29
N SER A 139 -4.74 -2.11 -2.99
CA SER A 139 -3.95 -1.22 -2.16
C SER A 139 -3.49 -1.98 -0.93
N CYS A 140 -2.54 -2.93 -1.00
CA CYS A 140 -2.18 -3.85 0.09
C CYS A 140 -2.45 -3.31 1.50
N PRO A 141 -3.16 -4.07 2.38
CA PRO A 141 -3.51 -3.58 3.71
C PRO A 141 -2.25 -3.03 4.38
N ILE A 142 -2.34 -1.78 4.81
CA ILE A 142 -1.20 -1.04 5.34
C ILE A 142 -1.14 -1.37 6.83
N GLU A 143 0.01 -1.83 7.31
CA GLU A 143 0.15 -2.10 8.74
C GLU A 143 0.06 -0.81 9.55
N CYS A 144 -0.51 -0.93 10.75
CA CYS A 144 -0.65 0.11 11.76
C CYS A 144 0.57 1.03 11.94
N ASN A 145 1.77 0.42 11.94
CA ASN A 145 3.04 1.09 12.20
C ASN A 145 3.91 1.27 10.94
N GLN A 146 3.34 1.00 9.76
CA GLN A 146 4.08 1.04 8.50
C GLN A 146 4.67 2.43 8.21
N TYR A 147 4.03 3.50 8.71
CA TYR A 147 4.56 4.87 8.61
C TYR A 147 5.93 5.00 9.27
N ASN A 148 6.06 4.57 10.54
CA ASN A 148 7.31 4.73 11.29
C ASN A 148 8.45 3.93 10.67
N LEU A 149 8.16 2.73 10.16
CA LEU A 149 9.17 1.88 9.51
C LEU A 149 9.56 2.43 8.13
N SER A 150 8.58 2.83 7.31
CA SER A 150 8.83 3.33 5.96
C SER A 150 9.54 4.69 5.98
N TRP A 151 9.08 5.62 6.82
CA TRP A 151 9.71 6.93 6.98
C TRP A 151 11.15 6.79 7.50
N ARG A 152 11.38 5.94 8.51
CA ARG A 152 12.72 5.67 9.02
C ARG A 152 13.64 5.11 7.94
N ASN A 153 13.16 4.16 7.14
CA ASN A 153 13.96 3.56 6.07
C ASN A 153 14.29 4.56 4.95
N VAL A 154 13.33 5.41 4.57
CA VAL A 154 13.56 6.50 3.60
C VAL A 154 14.54 7.53 4.16
N PHE A 155 14.42 7.89 5.44
CA PHE A 155 15.33 8.81 6.11
C PHE A 155 16.76 8.26 6.18
N ILE A 156 16.93 7.00 6.59
CA ILE A 156 18.24 6.32 6.61
C ILE A 156 18.83 6.27 5.20
N SER A 157 18.04 5.88 4.20
CA SER A 157 18.49 5.82 2.80
C SER A 157 18.93 7.19 2.30
N SER A 158 18.20 8.25 2.66
CA SER A 158 18.55 9.63 2.34
C SER A 158 19.87 10.07 2.99
N ILE A 159 20.10 9.73 4.26
CA ILE A 159 21.37 10.02 4.95
C ILE A 159 22.53 9.30 4.27
N ILE A 160 22.38 8.01 3.96
CA ILE A 160 23.42 7.21 3.29
C ILE A 160 23.74 7.80 1.92
N LEU A 161 22.72 8.14 1.14
CA LEU A 161 22.88 8.72 -0.19
C LEU A 161 23.61 10.08 -0.12
N ASN A 162 23.17 10.97 0.77
CA ASN A 162 23.77 12.30 0.92
C ASN A 162 25.20 12.21 1.49
N GLY A 163 25.44 11.33 2.46
CA GLY A 163 26.78 11.06 2.98
C GLY A 163 27.71 10.50 1.91
N GLY A 164 27.23 9.54 1.11
CA GLY A 164 27.96 8.98 -0.03
C GLY A 164 28.30 10.04 -1.09
N LEU A 165 27.37 10.96 -1.38
CA LEU A 165 27.61 12.08 -2.29
C LEU A 165 28.68 13.03 -1.75
N ILE A 166 28.66 13.36 -0.46
CA ILE A 166 29.69 14.20 0.16
C ILE A 166 31.05 13.50 0.06
N ILE A 167 31.15 12.22 0.44
CA ILE A 167 32.41 11.46 0.39
C ILE A 167 32.91 11.30 -1.05
N GLY A 168 32.03 11.09 -2.03
CA GLY A 168 32.43 10.90 -3.43
C GLY A 168 32.80 12.21 -4.14
N VAL A 169 31.98 13.25 -3.97
CA VAL A 169 32.10 14.50 -4.75
C VAL A 169 33.07 15.48 -4.11
N PHE A 170 33.13 15.55 -2.78
CA PHE A 170 33.94 16.55 -2.07
C PHE A 170 35.46 16.39 -2.31
N PRO A 171 36.04 15.17 -2.30
CA PRO A 171 37.47 14.99 -2.62
C PRO A 171 37.81 15.34 -4.05
N LEU A 172 36.92 15.01 -5.01
CA LEU A 172 37.05 15.39 -6.42
C LEU A 172 37.00 16.91 -6.60
N PHE A 173 36.10 17.59 -5.90
CA PHE A 173 36.03 19.03 -5.91
C PHE A 173 37.33 19.67 -5.37
N LEU A 174 37.83 19.19 -4.23
CA LEU A 174 39.09 19.68 -3.65
C LEU A 174 40.30 19.43 -4.56
N THR A 175 40.38 18.28 -5.24
CA THR A 175 41.48 18.00 -6.18
C THR A 175 41.43 18.94 -7.39
N ILE A 176 40.24 19.18 -7.94
CA ILE A 176 40.06 20.11 -9.05
C ILE A 176 40.39 21.54 -8.62
N LEU A 177 39.92 21.98 -7.45
CA LEU A 177 40.22 23.31 -6.90
C LEU A 177 41.73 23.51 -6.74
N LYS A 178 42.42 22.53 -6.14
CA LYS A 178 43.89 22.55 -5.98
C LYS A 178 44.61 22.62 -7.33
N ARG A 179 44.12 21.90 -8.34
CA ARG A 179 44.68 21.91 -9.71
C ARG A 179 44.49 23.26 -10.40
N ILE A 180 43.33 23.90 -10.23
CA ILE A 180 43.05 25.24 -10.78
C ILE A 180 43.92 26.31 -10.08
N LEU A 181 44.01 26.28 -8.75
CA LEU A 181 44.83 27.22 -7.98
C LEU A 181 46.33 27.11 -8.35
N ASN A 182 46.84 25.88 -8.51
CA ASN A 182 48.22 25.68 -8.95
C ASN A 182 48.46 26.13 -10.39
N LYS A 183 47.50 25.91 -11.31
CA LYS A 183 47.62 26.37 -12.70
C LYS A 183 47.67 27.91 -12.80
N ASN A 184 46.91 28.61 -11.95
CA ASN A 184 46.92 30.08 -11.89
C ASN A 184 48.20 30.66 -11.24
N LYS A 185 48.92 29.88 -10.43
CA LYS A 185 50.21 30.30 -9.84
C LYS A 185 51.35 30.40 -10.85
N HIS A 186 51.28 29.65 -11.96
CA HIS A 186 52.29 29.66 -13.03
C HIS A 186 52.05 30.73 -14.11
N LEU A 187 50.98 31.52 -13.99
CA LEU A 187 50.63 32.62 -14.90
C LEU A 187 50.92 34.01 -14.30
N LYS A 188 51.64 34.06 -13.16
CA LYS A 188 52.16 35.30 -12.55
C LYS A 188 53.67 35.37 -12.70
#